data_AF-A0A7V1L317-F1
#
_entry.id   AF-A0A7V1L317-F1
#
_cell.length_a   1.000
_cell.length_b   1.000
_cell.length_c   1.000
_cell.angle_alpha   90.00
_cell.angle_beta   90.00
_cell.angle_gamma   90.00
#
_symmetry.space_group_name_H-M   'P 1'
#
loop_
_entity.id
_entity.type
_entity.pdbx_description
1 polymer ?
#
loop_
_entity_poly.entity_id
_entity_poly.type
_entity_poly.pdbx_seq_one_letter_code
_entity_poly.pdbx_strand_id
1 'polypeptide(L)'
;MKKTKSHSSQIVFNKPRAKDVLGSLNRAYKEQKQLFAHVTREENAPQQKFFPYGVERGDVEHRRWLFFATMTDRREMSNVVYESHARLWEREPRLYFEEVLGMSSPEILKTLTREKVGVPRQSAEYWQRSARTLFESFEGDPLTIYQKLESVNGILRFSKGGRGNQKGLLPGFGPKILSLLALFYGELKLMQIPGDAFPVDVHVQRFAISTGIVTAETPTVRSYEIERVLRPFLCNMCMEEGWKPLDLSHALWFLGNKCCSGCCRNAVAKLLCPSYEMCGGAVSTHSYFRQGRWDLTSPRYRRGGDCSFSLPPSPMFP
;
A
#
# COMPACT_ATOMS: atom_id res chain seq x y z
N MET A 1 -22.35 -14.29 -26.54
CA MET A 1 -21.17 -13.65 -25.91
C MET A 1 -19.95 -14.57 -26.10
N LYS A 2 -18.99 -14.17 -26.95
CA LYS A 2 -17.74 -14.94 -27.16
C LYS A 2 -16.86 -14.81 -25.91
N LYS A 3 -16.58 -15.92 -25.22
CA LYS A 3 -15.54 -16.00 -24.17
C LYS A 3 -14.19 -15.74 -24.84
N THR A 4 -13.68 -14.51 -24.71
CA THR A 4 -12.30 -14.19 -25.08
C THR A 4 -11.36 -15.02 -24.21
N LYS A 5 -10.56 -15.89 -24.86
CA LYS A 5 -9.47 -16.63 -24.21
C LYS A 5 -8.54 -15.60 -23.56
N SER A 6 -8.54 -15.56 -22.22
CA SER A 6 -7.62 -14.76 -21.42
C SER A 6 -6.21 -15.19 -21.79
N HIS A 7 -5.51 -14.39 -22.59
CA HIS A 7 -4.07 -14.53 -22.76
C HIS A 7 -3.47 -14.21 -21.39
N SER A 8 -2.97 -15.24 -20.71
CA SER A 8 -2.26 -15.04 -19.45
C SER A 8 -0.96 -14.31 -19.78
N SER A 9 -0.86 -13.03 -19.38
CA SER A 9 0.41 -12.31 -19.47
C SER A 9 1.47 -13.07 -18.67
N GLN A 10 2.46 -13.64 -19.35
CA GLN A 10 3.57 -14.30 -18.69
C GLN A 10 4.48 -13.23 -18.09
N ILE A 11 4.30 -13.01 -16.78
CA ILE A 11 5.14 -12.12 -15.98
C ILE A 11 6.41 -12.89 -15.60
N VAL A 12 7.58 -12.29 -15.83
CA VAL A 12 8.89 -12.88 -15.56
C VAL A 12 9.63 -12.06 -14.52
N PHE A 13 10.28 -12.74 -13.57
CA PHE A 13 11.10 -12.12 -12.54
C PHE A 13 12.59 -12.35 -12.81
N ASN A 14 13.38 -11.28 -12.85
CA ASN A 14 14.83 -11.38 -12.83
C ASN A 14 15.32 -11.44 -11.38
N LYS A 15 15.43 -12.65 -10.83
CA LYS A 15 15.80 -12.88 -9.42
C LYS A 15 17.19 -12.33 -9.06
N PRO A 16 18.27 -12.55 -9.85
CA PRO A 16 19.57 -11.92 -9.58
C PRO A 16 19.47 -10.39 -9.52
N ARG A 17 18.78 -9.78 -10.49
CA ARG A 17 18.55 -8.32 -10.49
C ARG A 17 17.78 -7.86 -9.27
N ALA A 18 16.76 -8.61 -8.85
CA ALA A 18 15.99 -8.32 -7.65
C ALA A 18 16.86 -8.34 -6.40
N LYS A 19 17.72 -9.35 -6.26
CA LYS A 19 18.67 -9.47 -5.15
C LYS A 19 19.60 -8.25 -5.08
N ASP A 20 20.20 -7.85 -6.21
CA ASP A 20 21.12 -6.72 -6.25
C ASP A 20 20.41 -5.39 -5.93
N VAL A 21 19.28 -5.13 -6.61
CA VAL A 21 18.56 -3.87 -6.53
C VAL A 21 17.89 -3.68 -5.16
N LEU A 22 17.15 -4.70 -4.69
CA LEU A 22 16.49 -4.65 -3.39
C LEU A 22 17.50 -4.75 -2.25
N GLY A 23 18.59 -5.50 -2.43
CA GLY A 23 19.67 -5.59 -1.46
C GLY A 23 20.39 -4.25 -1.26
N SER A 24 20.69 -3.54 -2.34
CA SER A 24 21.24 -2.17 -2.27
C SER A 24 20.27 -1.23 -1.55
N LEU A 25 18.98 -1.26 -1.92
CA LEU A 25 17.94 -0.44 -1.30
C LEU A 25 17.80 -0.71 0.20
N ASN A 26 17.71 -1.98 0.59
CA ASN A 26 17.56 -2.41 1.98
C ASN A 26 18.78 -2.02 2.81
N ARG A 27 19.99 -2.17 2.26
CA ARG A 27 21.24 -1.76 2.90
C ARG A 27 21.26 -0.26 3.14
N ALA A 28 20.97 0.55 2.11
CA ALA A 28 20.93 2.00 2.24
C ALA A 28 19.91 2.46 3.28
N TYR A 29 18.74 1.80 3.36
CA TYR A 29 17.73 2.08 4.38
C TYR A 29 18.24 1.78 5.79
N LYS A 30 18.80 0.58 6.01
CA LYS A 30 19.33 0.19 7.33
C LYS A 30 20.52 1.03 7.78
N GLU A 31 21.37 1.43 6.84
CA GLU A 31 22.55 2.27 7.11
C GLU A 31 22.23 3.77 7.11
N GLN A 32 20.96 4.17 6.91
CA GLN A 32 20.50 5.56 6.87
C GLN A 32 21.33 6.42 5.90
N LYS A 33 21.55 5.91 4.69
CA LYS A 33 22.32 6.58 3.63
C LYS A 33 21.41 7.18 2.55
N GLN A 34 21.96 8.15 1.82
CA GLN A 34 21.31 8.80 0.68
C GLN A 34 19.94 9.38 1.06
N LEU A 35 18.86 9.05 0.35
CA LEU A 35 17.51 9.49 0.73
C LEU A 35 17.18 9.21 2.19
N PHE A 36 17.57 8.04 2.69
CA PHE A 36 17.22 7.58 4.03
C PHE A 36 18.00 8.26 5.15
N ALA A 37 19.01 9.07 4.83
CA ALA A 37 19.62 9.99 5.79
C ALA A 37 18.69 11.17 6.14
N HIS A 38 17.64 11.39 5.34
CA HIS A 38 16.75 12.55 5.44
C HIS A 38 15.29 12.16 5.68
N VAL A 39 14.98 10.86 5.66
CA VAL A 39 13.63 10.38 5.94
C VAL A 39 13.67 9.18 6.86
N THR A 40 12.88 9.26 7.92
CA THR A 40 12.75 8.20 8.93
C THR A 40 11.30 7.76 9.00
N ARG A 41 11.09 6.52 9.45
CA ARG A 41 9.74 5.98 9.64
C ARG A 41 9.01 6.77 10.73
N GLU A 42 9.70 7.07 11.80
CA GLU A 42 9.17 7.72 13.00
C GLU A 42 8.65 9.13 12.71
N GLU A 43 9.35 9.90 11.87
CA GLU A 43 9.00 11.29 11.58
C GLU A 43 8.16 11.46 10.31
N ASN A 44 8.24 10.51 9.37
CA ASN A 44 7.70 10.71 8.02
C ASN A 44 6.70 9.65 7.57
N ALA A 45 6.55 8.52 8.28
CA ALA A 45 5.49 7.58 7.96
C ALA A 45 4.13 8.18 8.39
N PRO A 46 3.11 8.21 7.52
CA PRO A 46 1.85 8.91 7.79
C PRO A 46 1.15 8.46 9.08
N GLN A 47 1.16 7.16 9.36
CA GLN A 47 0.54 6.58 10.56
C GLN A 47 1.28 6.93 11.86
N GLN A 48 2.54 7.35 11.77
CA GLN A 48 3.32 7.86 12.91
C GLN A 48 3.16 9.37 13.06
N LYS A 49 3.19 10.09 11.93
CA LYS A 49 3.12 11.55 11.88
C LYS A 49 1.75 12.09 12.33
N PHE A 50 0.66 11.45 11.91
CA PHE A 50 -0.71 11.91 12.18
C PHE A 50 -1.38 11.03 13.24
N PHE A 51 -0.70 10.88 14.38
CA PHE A 51 -1.18 10.08 15.49
C PHE A 51 -2.36 10.78 16.20
N PRO A 52 -3.47 10.07 16.51
CA PRO A 52 -4.65 10.66 17.14
C PRO A 52 -4.38 11.11 18.59
N TYR A 53 -4.94 12.26 18.98
CA TYR A 53 -4.81 12.78 20.35
C TYR A 53 -5.52 11.88 21.38
N GLY A 54 -4.89 11.69 22.55
CA GLY A 54 -5.46 10.96 23.68
C GLY A 54 -5.44 9.44 23.56
N VAL A 55 -4.87 8.89 22.49
CA VAL A 55 -4.78 7.43 22.25
C VAL A 55 -3.44 6.90 22.75
N GLU A 56 -3.42 5.73 23.37
CA GLU A 56 -2.16 5.09 23.77
C GLU A 56 -1.57 4.27 22.62
N ARG A 57 -0.26 4.36 22.42
CA ARG A 57 0.40 3.66 21.31
C ARG A 57 0.26 2.14 21.46
N GLY A 58 -0.59 1.58 20.61
CA GLY A 58 -0.73 0.14 20.45
C GLY A 58 -1.84 -0.47 21.28
N ASP A 59 -2.60 0.33 22.02
CA ASP A 59 -3.85 -0.08 22.66
C ASP A 59 -4.94 -0.43 21.63
N VAL A 60 -6.12 -0.84 22.11
CA VAL A 60 -7.23 -1.23 21.23
C VAL A 60 -7.77 -0.06 20.40
N GLU A 61 -7.73 1.16 20.94
CA GLU A 61 -8.20 2.38 20.27
C GLU A 61 -7.31 2.74 19.08
N HIS A 62 -5.99 2.71 19.28
CA HIS A 62 -5.00 2.88 18.23
C HIS A 62 -5.16 1.82 17.14
N ARG A 63 -5.38 0.56 17.53
CA ARG A 63 -5.58 -0.53 16.58
C ARG A 63 -6.83 -0.34 15.73
N ARG A 64 -7.94 0.13 16.32
CA ARG A 64 -9.19 0.48 15.62
C ARG A 64 -8.98 1.66 14.68
N TRP A 65 -8.30 2.71 15.14
CA TRP A 65 -7.94 3.85 14.31
C TRP A 65 -7.13 3.41 13.08
N LEU A 66 -6.06 2.62 13.29
CA LEU A 66 -5.25 2.06 12.20
C LEU A 66 -6.08 1.21 11.24
N PHE A 67 -6.99 0.38 11.74
CA PHE A 67 -7.84 -0.47 10.91
C PHE A 67 -8.67 0.34 9.93
N PHE A 68 -9.40 1.36 10.42
CA PHE A 68 -10.23 2.20 9.55
C PHE A 68 -9.40 3.14 8.67
N ALA A 69 -8.30 3.70 9.17
CA ALA A 69 -7.39 4.54 8.37
C ALA A 69 -6.74 3.76 7.22
N THR A 70 -6.28 2.54 7.48
CA THR A 70 -5.67 1.69 6.44
C THR A 70 -6.72 1.26 5.40
N MET A 71 -7.97 1.00 5.82
CA MET A 71 -9.07 0.66 4.92
C MET A 71 -9.35 1.76 3.87
N THR A 72 -9.16 3.02 4.23
CA THR A 72 -9.42 4.17 3.34
C THR A 72 -8.18 4.64 2.57
N ASP A 73 -6.98 4.16 2.91
CA ASP A 73 -5.71 4.38 2.20
C ASP A 73 -5.62 3.61 0.87
N ARG A 74 -6.61 3.82 0.00
CA ARG A 74 -6.79 3.15 -1.29
C ARG A 74 -6.81 4.16 -2.42
N ARG A 75 -5.71 4.22 -3.19
CA ARG A 75 -5.53 5.15 -4.33
C ARG A 75 -5.57 6.62 -3.94
N GLU A 76 -5.26 6.91 -2.68
CA GLU A 76 -5.22 8.25 -2.11
C GLU A 76 -3.77 8.59 -1.70
N MET A 77 -3.53 9.87 -1.41
CA MET A 77 -2.31 10.28 -0.73
C MET A 77 -2.38 9.90 0.74
N SER A 78 -1.54 8.97 1.18
CA SER A 78 -1.57 8.48 2.56
C SER A 78 -1.49 9.61 3.60
N ASN A 79 -0.65 10.64 3.40
CA ASN A 79 -0.61 11.79 4.33
C ASN A 79 -1.98 12.43 4.55
N VAL A 80 -2.75 12.65 3.47
CA VAL A 80 -4.09 13.25 3.55
C VAL A 80 -5.04 12.30 4.28
N VAL A 81 -4.96 11.00 4.01
CA VAL A 81 -5.80 9.99 4.67
C VAL A 81 -5.57 9.99 6.18
N TYR A 82 -4.34 9.80 6.63
CA TYR A 82 -4.06 9.69 8.07
C TYR A 82 -4.30 11.02 8.80
N GLU A 83 -4.01 12.17 8.18
CA GLU A 83 -4.36 13.48 8.73
C GLU A 83 -5.88 13.66 8.87
N SER A 84 -6.66 13.29 7.85
CA SER A 84 -8.12 13.31 7.93
C SER A 84 -8.66 12.38 9.01
N HIS A 85 -8.04 11.20 9.19
CA HIS A 85 -8.43 10.26 10.25
C HIS A 85 -8.09 10.76 11.66
N ALA A 86 -6.98 11.50 11.85
CA ALA A 86 -6.66 12.15 13.12
C ALA A 86 -7.73 13.19 13.49
N ARG A 87 -8.15 14.04 12.55
CA ARG A 87 -9.26 14.99 12.77
C ARG A 87 -10.60 14.28 13.00
N LEU A 88 -10.85 13.20 12.28
CA LEU A 88 -12.07 12.41 12.42
C LEU A 88 -12.18 11.79 13.83
N TRP A 89 -11.05 11.32 14.37
CA TRP A 89 -10.99 10.76 15.72
C TRP A 89 -11.45 11.77 16.78
N GLU A 90 -10.97 13.01 16.69
CA GLU A 90 -11.32 14.07 17.64
C GLU A 90 -12.79 14.54 17.50
N ARG A 91 -13.30 14.59 16.27
CA ARG A 91 -14.61 15.20 15.97
C ARG A 91 -15.78 14.25 15.98
N GLU A 92 -15.55 12.99 15.64
CA GLU A 92 -16.58 11.95 15.59
C GLU A 92 -15.97 10.60 15.99
N PRO A 93 -15.57 10.43 17.27
CA PRO A 93 -14.94 9.21 17.74
C PRO A 93 -15.86 7.99 17.56
N ARG A 94 -17.19 8.16 17.65
CA ARG A 94 -18.19 7.08 17.52
C ARG A 94 -17.99 6.18 16.30
N LEU A 95 -17.41 6.71 15.21
CA LEU A 95 -17.10 5.94 13.99
C LEU A 95 -16.08 4.80 14.20
N TYR A 96 -15.27 4.87 15.26
CA TYR A 96 -14.24 3.88 15.57
C TYR A 96 -14.66 2.89 16.68
N PHE A 97 -15.82 3.10 17.30
CA PHE A 97 -16.35 2.29 18.39
C PHE A 97 -17.65 1.59 17.96
N GLU A 98 -18.21 0.74 18.83
CA GLU A 98 -19.38 -0.10 18.51
C GLU A 98 -20.63 0.74 18.18
N GLU A 99 -20.69 1.97 18.68
CA GLU A 99 -21.73 2.96 18.39
C GLU A 99 -21.94 3.21 16.90
N VAL A 100 -20.91 2.99 16.06
CA VAL A 100 -21.03 3.09 14.60
C VAL A 100 -22.05 2.12 14.01
N LEU A 101 -22.35 1.01 14.70
CA LEU A 101 -23.37 0.04 14.26
C LEU A 101 -24.77 0.64 14.27
N GLY A 102 -25.02 1.63 15.13
CA GLY A 102 -26.27 2.41 15.17
C GLY A 102 -26.33 3.56 14.17
N MET A 103 -25.21 3.92 13.52
CA MET A 103 -25.17 5.01 12.56
C MET A 103 -25.70 4.57 11.19
N SER A 104 -26.44 5.47 10.53
CA SER A 104 -26.92 5.23 9.17
C SER A 104 -25.81 5.46 8.14
N SER A 105 -25.83 4.73 7.02
CA SER A 105 -24.89 4.98 5.90
C SER A 105 -24.88 6.45 5.42
N PRO A 106 -26.02 7.16 5.29
CA PRO A 106 -26.04 8.60 4.98
C PRO A 106 -25.37 9.49 6.03
N GLU A 107 -25.51 9.16 7.32
CA GLU A 107 -24.85 9.87 8.42
C GLU A 107 -23.33 9.71 8.34
N ILE A 108 -22.85 8.46 8.19
CA ILE A 108 -21.43 8.15 7.99
C ILE A 108 -20.90 8.91 6.76
N LEU A 109 -21.62 8.86 5.63
CA LEU A 109 -21.24 9.58 4.41
C LEU A 109 -21.10 11.09 4.64
N LYS A 110 -22.05 11.71 5.33
CA LYS A 110 -22.00 13.14 5.65
C LYS A 110 -20.74 13.47 6.45
N THR A 111 -20.41 12.66 7.46
CA THR A 111 -19.21 12.86 8.27
C THR A 111 -17.92 12.66 7.47
N LEU A 112 -17.80 11.55 6.73
CA LEU A 112 -16.60 11.28 5.92
C LEU A 112 -16.39 12.33 4.82
N THR A 113 -17.48 12.88 4.27
CA THR A 113 -17.40 13.97 3.28
C THR A 113 -16.89 15.26 3.93
N ARG A 114 -17.40 15.61 5.11
CA ARG A 114 -16.97 16.81 5.86
C ARG A 114 -15.49 16.76 6.20
N GLU A 115 -14.99 15.60 6.64
CA GLU A 115 -13.59 15.44 7.04
C GLU A 115 -12.64 15.07 5.89
N LYS A 116 -13.17 14.91 4.66
CA LYS A 116 -12.42 14.53 3.45
C LYS A 116 -11.67 13.20 3.62
N VAL A 117 -12.39 12.17 4.06
CA VAL A 117 -11.83 10.83 4.30
C VAL A 117 -12.01 9.95 3.06
N GLY A 118 -10.89 9.63 2.42
CA GLY A 118 -10.82 8.77 1.23
C GLY A 118 -11.85 9.15 0.16
N VAL A 119 -12.44 8.14 -0.49
CA VAL A 119 -13.60 8.30 -1.37
C VAL A 119 -14.88 8.16 -0.53
N PRO A 120 -15.57 9.24 -0.11
CA PRO A 120 -16.50 9.18 1.02
C PRO A 120 -17.68 8.24 0.80
N ARG A 121 -18.28 8.25 -0.41
CA ARG A 121 -19.41 7.37 -0.76
C ARG A 121 -19.05 5.89 -0.61
N GLN A 122 -17.95 5.47 -1.24
CA GLN A 122 -17.49 4.08 -1.14
C GLN A 122 -17.06 3.74 0.29
N SER A 123 -16.37 4.67 0.95
CA SER A 123 -15.88 4.46 2.31
C SER A 123 -17.02 4.28 3.30
N ALA A 124 -18.11 5.04 3.20
CA ALA A 124 -19.28 4.89 4.06
C ALA A 124 -19.95 3.51 3.91
N GLU A 125 -20.12 3.02 2.68
CA GLU A 125 -20.63 1.67 2.43
C GLU A 125 -19.73 0.58 3.02
N TYR A 126 -18.42 0.79 2.98
CA TYR A 126 -17.44 -0.18 3.49
C TYR A 126 -17.36 -0.12 5.01
N TRP A 127 -17.45 1.08 5.58
CA TRP A 127 -17.32 1.35 7.01
C TRP A 127 -18.29 0.53 7.85
N GLN A 128 -19.59 0.61 7.53
CA GLN A 128 -20.62 -0.07 8.32
C GLN A 128 -20.46 -1.60 8.28
N ARG A 129 -19.98 -2.14 7.15
CA ARG A 129 -19.80 -3.58 6.96
C ARG A 129 -18.53 -4.11 7.62
N SER A 130 -17.44 -3.36 7.49
CA SER A 130 -16.18 -3.65 8.18
C SER A 130 -16.34 -3.50 9.70
N ALA A 131 -17.05 -2.47 10.17
CA ALA A 131 -17.36 -2.28 11.59
C ALA A 131 -18.20 -3.43 12.14
N ARG A 132 -19.27 -3.81 11.45
CA ARG A 132 -20.09 -4.97 11.82
C ARG A 132 -19.24 -6.23 11.97
N THR A 133 -18.42 -6.54 10.97
CA THR A 133 -17.53 -7.70 11.01
C THR A 133 -16.56 -7.60 12.19
N LEU A 134 -15.96 -6.43 12.40
CA LEU A 134 -15.00 -6.19 13.48
C LEU A 134 -15.62 -6.40 14.87
N PHE A 135 -16.76 -5.76 15.15
CA PHE A 135 -17.40 -5.83 16.47
C PHE A 135 -18.11 -7.17 16.72
N GLU A 136 -18.87 -7.69 15.74
CA GLU A 136 -19.65 -8.92 15.92
C GLU A 136 -18.78 -10.19 15.83
N SER A 137 -17.69 -10.22 15.04
CA SER A 137 -16.87 -11.44 14.83
C SER A 137 -15.49 -11.40 15.50
N PHE A 138 -14.99 -10.22 15.84
CA PHE A 138 -13.64 -10.01 16.37
C PHE A 138 -13.61 -9.14 17.62
N GLU A 139 -14.74 -9.02 18.33
CA GLU A 139 -14.83 -8.41 19.66
C GLU A 139 -14.35 -6.94 19.66
N GLY A 140 -14.44 -6.29 18.50
CA GLY A 140 -14.00 -4.92 18.31
C GLY A 140 -12.49 -4.74 18.24
N ASP A 141 -11.66 -5.80 18.29
CA ASP A 141 -10.21 -5.70 18.19
C ASP A 141 -9.69 -6.20 16.84
N PRO A 142 -9.15 -5.33 15.99
CA PRO A 142 -8.62 -5.72 14.69
C PRO A 142 -7.44 -6.71 14.76
N LEU A 143 -6.70 -6.77 15.86
CA LEU A 143 -5.59 -7.72 16.02
C LEU A 143 -6.10 -9.16 16.07
N THR A 144 -7.29 -9.37 16.64
CA THR A 144 -7.97 -10.66 16.73
C THR A 144 -8.23 -11.26 15.33
N ILE A 145 -8.37 -10.43 14.30
CA ILE A 145 -8.48 -10.88 12.90
C ILE A 145 -7.24 -11.68 12.49
N TYR A 146 -6.05 -11.16 12.79
CA TYR A 146 -4.78 -11.84 12.47
C TYR A 146 -4.51 -13.02 13.39
N GLN A 147 -4.91 -12.95 14.66
CA GLN A 147 -4.76 -14.07 15.59
C GLN A 147 -5.63 -15.27 15.19
N LYS A 148 -6.89 -15.04 14.79
CA LYS A 148 -7.83 -16.11 14.41
C LYS A 148 -7.60 -16.64 12.98
N LEU A 149 -7.09 -15.82 12.06
CA LEU A 149 -6.97 -16.17 10.64
C LEU A 149 -5.52 -16.35 10.14
N GLU A 150 -4.54 -16.06 11.01
CA GLU A 150 -3.09 -16.35 10.93
C GLU A 150 -2.29 -15.71 9.79
N SER A 151 -2.92 -15.43 8.64
CA SER A 151 -2.25 -15.00 7.41
C SER A 151 -3.09 -14.04 6.59
N VAL A 152 -2.45 -13.23 5.74
CA VAL A 152 -3.16 -12.33 4.81
C VAL A 152 -4.06 -13.15 3.88
N ASN A 153 -3.58 -14.27 3.36
CA ASN A 153 -4.37 -15.19 2.54
C ASN A 153 -5.53 -15.82 3.33
N GLY A 154 -5.36 -16.14 4.61
CA GLY A 154 -6.43 -16.58 5.50
C GLY A 154 -7.55 -15.54 5.60
N ILE A 155 -7.19 -14.29 5.86
CA ILE A 155 -8.12 -13.16 5.94
C ILE A 155 -8.82 -12.91 4.60
N LEU A 156 -8.11 -13.01 3.48
CA LEU A 156 -8.71 -12.89 2.15
C LEU A 156 -9.72 -14.00 1.84
N ARG A 157 -9.48 -15.24 2.29
CA ARG A 157 -10.45 -16.34 2.15
C ARG A 157 -11.69 -16.08 3.00
N PHE A 158 -11.51 -15.71 4.27
CA PHE A 158 -12.60 -15.31 5.16
C PHE A 158 -13.44 -14.18 4.57
N SER A 159 -12.79 -13.11 4.10
CA SER A 159 -13.46 -11.96 3.51
C SER A 159 -14.27 -12.30 2.25
N LYS A 160 -13.96 -13.39 1.55
CA LYS A 160 -14.72 -13.89 0.39
C LYS A 160 -15.84 -14.86 0.78
N GLY A 161 -15.79 -15.46 1.97
CA GLY A 161 -16.64 -16.56 2.42
C GLY A 161 -18.07 -16.20 2.86
N GLY A 162 -18.60 -15.04 2.47
CA GLY A 162 -20.02 -14.73 2.70
C GLY A 162 -20.90 -15.73 1.92
N ARG A 163 -21.91 -16.33 2.58
CA ARG A 163 -22.85 -17.24 1.91
C ARG A 163 -23.68 -16.46 0.87
N GLY A 164 -23.72 -16.92 -0.39
CA GLY A 164 -24.60 -16.39 -1.45
C GLY A 164 -24.15 -15.07 -2.11
N ASN A 165 -25.10 -14.28 -2.62
CA ASN A 165 -24.89 -12.95 -3.26
C ASN A 165 -24.38 -11.87 -2.28
N GLN A 166 -23.93 -12.23 -1.07
CA GLN A 166 -23.43 -11.28 -0.10
C GLN A 166 -22.07 -10.76 -0.54
N LYS A 167 -21.98 -9.42 -0.65
CA LYS A 167 -20.71 -8.71 -0.82
C LYS A 167 -19.75 -9.15 0.32
N GLY A 168 -18.44 -9.21 0.08
CA GLY A 168 -17.46 -9.79 1.03
C GLY A 168 -17.30 -9.04 2.36
N LEU A 169 -17.01 -9.75 3.46
CA LEU A 169 -17.15 -9.27 4.86
C LEU A 169 -16.27 -8.06 5.23
N LEU A 170 -15.05 -7.98 4.69
CA LEU A 170 -14.12 -6.86 4.91
C LEU A 170 -13.91 -6.09 3.60
N PRO A 171 -14.93 -5.35 3.10
CA PRO A 171 -14.79 -4.62 1.86
C PRO A 171 -13.68 -3.57 1.96
N GLY A 172 -12.89 -3.44 0.89
CA GLY A 172 -11.71 -2.57 0.86
C GLY A 172 -10.41 -3.22 1.35
N PHE A 173 -10.48 -4.31 2.12
CA PHE A 173 -9.30 -5.05 2.58
C PHE A 173 -8.77 -6.03 1.52
N GLY A 174 -8.13 -5.49 0.49
CA GLY A 174 -7.35 -6.27 -0.47
C GLY A 174 -5.98 -6.72 0.06
N PRO A 175 -5.21 -7.51 -0.71
CA PRO A 175 -3.90 -8.02 -0.29
C PRO A 175 -2.92 -6.92 0.15
N LYS A 176 -2.84 -5.80 -0.58
CA LYS A 176 -2.04 -4.61 -0.18
C LYS A 176 -2.44 -4.06 1.18
N ILE A 177 -3.74 -3.85 1.41
CA ILE A 177 -4.27 -3.17 2.60
C ILE A 177 -4.09 -4.05 3.84
N LEU A 178 -4.35 -5.35 3.71
CA LEU A 178 -4.10 -6.32 4.77
C LEU A 178 -2.60 -6.43 5.09
N SER A 179 -1.76 -6.56 4.07
CA SER A 179 -0.31 -6.60 4.29
C SER A 179 0.18 -5.32 5.00
N LEU A 180 -0.30 -4.15 4.57
CA LEU A 180 0.07 -2.87 5.19
C LEU A 180 -0.34 -2.81 6.67
N LEU A 181 -1.58 -3.22 7.00
CA LEU A 181 -2.05 -3.25 8.38
C LEU A 181 -1.23 -4.23 9.25
N ALA A 182 -0.90 -5.40 8.71
CA ALA A 182 -0.04 -6.37 9.39
C ALA A 182 1.35 -5.81 9.70
N LEU A 183 1.90 -5.01 8.77
CA LEU A 183 3.18 -4.33 8.97
C LEU A 183 3.09 -3.30 10.11
N PHE A 184 2.00 -2.53 10.22
CA PHE A 184 1.82 -1.59 11.34
C PHE A 184 1.71 -2.31 12.68
N TYR A 185 0.98 -3.42 12.77
CA TYR A 185 0.92 -4.19 14.02
C TYR A 185 2.27 -4.84 14.37
N GLY A 186 3.02 -5.28 13.37
CA GLY A 186 4.40 -5.75 13.56
C GLY A 186 5.35 -4.65 14.02
N GLU A 187 5.21 -3.43 13.47
CA GLU A 187 5.97 -2.25 13.89
C GLU A 187 5.72 -1.91 15.37
N LEU A 188 4.47 -2.04 15.82
CA LEU A 188 4.07 -1.86 17.21
C LEU A 188 4.43 -3.06 18.12
N LYS A 189 5.07 -4.11 17.57
CA LYS A 189 5.43 -5.35 18.27
C LYS A 189 4.22 -6.08 18.88
N LEU A 190 3.03 -5.90 18.31
CA LEU A 190 1.79 -6.53 18.78
C LEU A 190 1.62 -7.95 18.24
N MET A 191 2.30 -8.28 17.14
CA MET A 191 2.31 -9.60 16.52
C MET A 191 3.57 -9.78 15.68
N GLN A 192 3.90 -11.03 15.35
CA GLN A 192 4.83 -11.31 14.26
C GLN A 192 4.17 -10.97 12.92
N ILE A 193 4.94 -10.40 11.99
CA ILE A 193 4.44 -10.10 10.64
C ILE A 193 4.22 -11.44 9.92
N PRO A 194 3.01 -11.72 9.37
CA PRO A 194 2.75 -12.95 8.65
C PRO A 194 3.71 -13.11 7.47
N GLY A 195 4.18 -14.33 7.21
CA GLY A 195 5.13 -14.60 6.12
C GLY A 195 4.61 -14.23 4.73
N ASP A 196 3.29 -14.11 4.56
CA ASP A 196 2.63 -13.69 3.32
C ASP A 196 2.25 -12.18 3.28
N ALA A 197 2.73 -11.38 4.23
CA ALA A 197 2.47 -9.94 4.31
C ALA A 197 3.59 -9.10 3.67
N PHE A 198 3.33 -8.61 2.45
CA PHE A 198 4.13 -7.56 1.83
C PHE A 198 3.21 -6.65 1.01
N PRO A 199 3.07 -5.35 1.35
CA PRO A 199 2.17 -4.47 0.62
C PRO A 199 2.77 -4.12 -0.74
N VAL A 200 2.06 -4.49 -1.80
CA VAL A 200 2.46 -4.20 -3.19
C VAL A 200 1.53 -3.15 -3.77
N ASP A 201 1.97 -1.89 -3.71
CA ASP A 201 1.25 -0.75 -4.26
C ASP A 201 1.84 -0.28 -5.61
N VAL A 202 1.41 0.90 -6.07
CA VAL A 202 1.92 1.50 -7.30
C VAL A 202 3.42 1.81 -7.23
N HIS A 203 3.96 2.17 -6.06
CA HIS A 203 5.38 2.48 -5.90
C HIS A 203 6.23 1.22 -6.02
N VAL A 204 5.81 0.13 -5.36
CA VAL A 204 6.49 -1.16 -5.42
C VAL A 204 6.46 -1.72 -6.85
N GLN A 205 5.29 -1.71 -7.51
CA GLN A 205 5.15 -2.18 -8.89
C GLN A 205 6.00 -1.31 -9.85
N ARG A 206 5.90 0.01 -9.74
CA ARG A 206 6.69 0.94 -10.57
C ARG A 206 8.18 0.71 -10.40
N PHE A 207 8.66 0.56 -9.17
CA PHE A 207 10.06 0.31 -8.88
C PHE A 207 10.55 -1.00 -9.51
N ALA A 208 9.79 -2.08 -9.33
CA ALA A 208 10.13 -3.39 -9.87
C ALA A 208 10.21 -3.37 -11.42
N ILE A 209 9.28 -2.69 -12.08
CA ILE A 209 9.29 -2.53 -13.54
C ILE A 209 10.43 -1.59 -13.99
N SER A 210 10.66 -0.49 -13.25
CA SER A 210 11.66 0.53 -13.60
C SER A 210 13.10 0.01 -13.54
N THR A 211 13.34 -0.94 -12.64
CA THR A 211 14.66 -1.56 -12.39
C THR A 211 14.88 -2.88 -13.16
N GLY A 212 13.87 -3.36 -13.87
CA GLY A 212 13.93 -4.61 -14.63
C GLY A 212 13.79 -5.88 -13.78
N ILE A 213 13.34 -5.75 -12.53
CA ILE A 213 12.99 -6.90 -11.68
C ILE A 213 11.80 -7.64 -12.28
N VAL A 214 10.80 -6.90 -12.76
CA VAL A 214 9.60 -7.42 -13.42
C VAL A 214 9.62 -7.05 -14.89
N THR A 215 9.47 -8.05 -15.75
CA THR A 215 9.19 -7.92 -17.17
C THR A 215 7.98 -8.77 -17.54
N ALA A 216 7.43 -8.59 -18.74
CA ALA A 216 6.44 -9.50 -19.28
C ALA A 216 6.58 -9.60 -20.80
N GLU A 217 6.09 -10.70 -21.36
CA GLU A 217 6.06 -10.91 -22.82
C GLU A 217 5.04 -10.01 -23.50
N THR A 218 3.94 -9.69 -22.81
CA THR A 218 2.91 -8.79 -23.32
C THR A 218 3.26 -7.34 -23.01
N PRO A 219 3.00 -6.40 -23.93
CA PRO A 219 3.33 -4.98 -23.73
C PRO A 219 2.52 -4.34 -22.60
N THR A 220 1.32 -4.85 -22.33
CA THR A 220 0.48 -4.36 -21.23
C THR A 220 0.08 -5.48 -20.29
N VAL A 221 0.03 -5.18 -18.99
CA VAL A 221 -0.31 -6.12 -17.93
C VAL A 221 -1.24 -5.43 -16.93
N ARG A 222 -2.26 -6.13 -16.42
CA ARG A 222 -3.13 -5.53 -15.41
C ARG A 222 -2.40 -5.43 -14.07
N SER A 223 -2.59 -4.33 -13.34
CA SER A 223 -1.86 -4.10 -12.09
C SER A 223 -2.11 -5.18 -11.03
N TYR A 224 -3.33 -5.71 -10.95
CA TYR A 224 -3.66 -6.80 -10.03
C TYR A 224 -2.92 -8.10 -10.39
N GLU A 225 -2.57 -8.33 -11.66
CA GLU A 225 -1.84 -9.53 -12.07
C GLU A 225 -0.40 -9.44 -11.56
N ILE A 226 0.22 -8.27 -11.68
CA ILE A 226 1.54 -7.99 -11.10
C ILE A 226 1.48 -8.09 -9.58
N GLU A 227 0.51 -7.44 -8.91
CA GLU A 227 0.35 -7.52 -7.44
C GLU A 227 0.29 -8.98 -6.96
N ARG A 228 -0.50 -9.81 -7.64
CA ARG A 228 -0.72 -11.22 -7.29
C ARG A 228 0.56 -12.04 -7.28
N VAL A 229 1.47 -11.81 -8.22
CA VAL A 229 2.73 -12.58 -8.32
C VAL A 229 3.91 -11.89 -7.63
N LEU A 230 3.93 -10.55 -7.58
CA LEU A 230 5.02 -9.78 -6.99
C LEU A 230 5.00 -9.85 -5.46
N ARG A 231 3.83 -9.90 -4.81
CA ARG A 231 3.74 -10.07 -3.34
C ARG A 231 4.42 -11.34 -2.85
N PRO A 232 4.04 -12.56 -3.29
CA PRO A 232 4.71 -13.78 -2.83
C PRO A 232 6.19 -13.82 -3.24
N PHE A 233 6.56 -13.25 -4.39
CA PHE A 233 7.95 -13.11 -4.78
C PHE A 233 8.76 -12.27 -3.76
N LEU A 234 8.24 -11.11 -3.33
CA LEU A 234 8.91 -10.25 -2.36
C LEU A 234 8.95 -10.85 -0.94
N CYS A 235 7.88 -11.54 -0.53
CA CYS A 235 7.88 -12.33 0.71
C CYS A 235 9.00 -13.37 0.72
N ASN A 236 9.13 -14.16 -0.35
CA ASN A 236 10.16 -15.17 -0.49
C ASN A 236 11.57 -14.56 -0.52
N MET A 237 11.76 -13.45 -1.26
CA MET A 237 13.04 -12.73 -1.28
C MET A 237 13.44 -12.25 0.12
N CYS A 238 12.50 -11.70 0.90
CA CYS A 238 12.80 -11.28 2.27
C CYS A 238 13.23 -12.46 3.15
N MET A 239 12.54 -13.60 3.04
CA MET A 239 12.86 -14.81 3.78
C MET A 239 14.23 -15.37 3.40
N GLU A 240 14.51 -15.54 2.10
CA GLU A 240 15.76 -16.11 1.59
C GLU A 240 16.99 -15.24 1.94
N GLU A 241 16.85 -13.91 1.89
CA GLU A 241 17.95 -12.98 2.14
C GLU A 241 18.01 -12.48 3.59
N GLY A 242 17.12 -12.96 4.47
CA GLY A 242 17.04 -12.53 5.87
C GLY A 242 16.69 -11.04 6.05
N TRP A 243 15.97 -10.45 5.10
CA TRP A 243 15.50 -9.07 5.19
C TRP A 243 14.20 -8.98 6.00
N LYS A 244 14.05 -7.92 6.79
CA LYS A 244 12.79 -7.62 7.46
C LYS A 244 11.81 -7.03 6.43
N PRO A 245 10.62 -7.64 6.22
CA PRO A 245 9.63 -7.10 5.28
C PRO A 245 9.24 -5.65 5.58
N LEU A 246 9.15 -5.30 6.86
CA LEU A 246 8.87 -3.93 7.32
C LEU A 246 9.89 -2.92 6.79
N ASP A 247 11.19 -3.20 6.96
CA ASP A 247 12.27 -2.31 6.56
C ASP A 247 12.26 -2.10 5.03
N LEU A 248 12.18 -3.20 4.26
CA LEU A 248 12.17 -3.12 2.80
C LEU A 248 10.90 -2.41 2.28
N SER A 249 9.74 -2.65 2.90
CA SER A 249 8.49 -1.98 2.53
C SER A 249 8.57 -0.47 2.76
N HIS A 250 9.09 -0.02 3.90
CA HIS A 250 9.33 1.40 4.15
C HIS A 250 10.34 1.99 3.16
N ALA A 251 11.45 1.30 2.89
CA ALA A 251 12.45 1.75 1.94
C ALA A 251 11.84 1.99 0.54
N LEU A 252 11.04 1.05 0.05
CA LEU A 252 10.34 1.16 -1.24
C LEU A 252 9.31 2.29 -1.24
N TRP A 253 8.53 2.45 -0.17
CA TRP A 253 7.53 3.50 -0.06
C TRP A 253 8.19 4.89 -0.04
N PHE A 254 9.21 5.09 0.81
CA PHE A 254 9.95 6.35 0.89
C PHE A 254 10.61 6.69 -0.44
N LEU A 255 11.31 5.73 -1.06
CA LEU A 255 11.93 5.95 -2.36
C LEU A 255 10.88 6.30 -3.42
N GLY A 256 9.78 5.55 -3.47
CA GLY A 256 8.65 5.78 -4.37
C GLY A 256 8.05 7.17 -4.25
N ASN A 257 7.74 7.58 -3.02
CA ASN A 257 7.06 8.82 -2.69
C ASN A 257 7.98 10.05 -2.81
N LYS A 258 9.22 9.98 -2.30
CA LYS A 258 10.10 11.15 -2.15
C LYS A 258 11.11 11.34 -3.28
N CYS A 259 11.40 10.29 -4.05
CA CYS A 259 12.45 10.36 -5.07
C CYS A 259 11.96 9.87 -6.45
N CYS A 260 11.53 8.61 -6.55
CA CYS A 260 11.21 7.96 -7.82
C CYS A 260 10.10 8.69 -8.60
N SER A 261 9.08 9.21 -7.90
CA SER A 261 7.93 9.85 -8.56
C SER A 261 8.28 11.14 -9.29
N GLY A 262 9.31 11.87 -8.83
CA GLY A 262 9.79 13.12 -9.44
C GLY A 262 11.19 13.02 -10.06
N CYS A 263 11.75 11.81 -10.19
CA CYS A 263 13.18 11.65 -10.52
C CYS A 263 13.60 12.27 -11.86
N CYS A 264 12.70 12.36 -12.83
CA CYS A 264 12.98 12.98 -14.12
C CYS A 264 13.15 14.49 -14.05
N ARG A 265 12.58 15.14 -13.02
CA ARG A 265 12.69 16.59 -12.79
C ARG A 265 13.67 16.94 -11.68
N ASN A 266 14.30 15.94 -11.08
CA ASN A 266 15.16 16.13 -9.91
C ASN A 266 16.58 15.66 -10.22
N ALA A 267 17.47 16.61 -10.50
CA ALA A 267 18.90 16.35 -10.72
C ALA A 267 19.58 15.67 -9.51
N VAL A 268 19.09 15.93 -8.30
CA VAL A 268 19.61 15.37 -7.04
C VAL A 268 19.26 13.87 -6.90
N ALA A 269 18.38 13.33 -7.76
CA ALA A 269 18.06 11.90 -7.75
C ALA A 269 19.29 10.98 -7.89
N LYS A 270 20.36 11.45 -8.57
CA LYS A 270 21.63 10.71 -8.67
C LYS A 270 22.30 10.49 -7.31
N LEU A 271 22.15 11.44 -6.39
CA LEU A 271 22.74 11.38 -5.05
C LEU A 271 21.81 10.64 -4.08
N LEU A 272 20.50 10.80 -4.22
CA LEU A 272 19.52 10.29 -3.27
C LEU A 272 19.05 8.85 -3.54
N CYS A 273 19.07 8.38 -4.80
CA CYS A 273 18.52 7.07 -5.15
C CYS A 273 19.59 5.96 -5.04
N PRO A 274 19.46 4.99 -4.11
CA PRO A 274 20.40 3.86 -3.97
C PRO A 274 20.44 2.94 -5.19
N SER A 275 19.37 2.95 -5.99
CA SER A 275 19.26 2.15 -7.20
C SER A 275 19.45 2.98 -8.47
N TYR A 276 20.01 4.19 -8.38
CA TYR A 276 20.11 5.12 -9.51
C TYR A 276 20.76 4.42 -10.71
N GLU A 277 21.98 3.90 -10.56
CA GLU A 277 22.74 3.25 -11.63
C GLU A 277 22.10 1.96 -12.15
N MET A 278 21.23 1.33 -11.37
CA MET A 278 20.51 0.10 -11.73
C MET A 278 19.11 0.36 -12.30
N CYS A 279 18.73 1.61 -12.54
CA CYS A 279 17.41 1.97 -13.03
C CYS A 279 17.48 2.53 -14.46
N GLY A 280 16.67 2.00 -15.38
CA GLY A 280 16.58 2.48 -16.77
C GLY A 280 15.71 3.74 -16.94
N GLY A 281 15.34 4.40 -15.84
CA GLY A 281 14.33 5.46 -15.83
C GLY A 281 12.96 4.94 -15.39
N ALA A 282 12.11 5.86 -14.95
CA ALA A 282 10.83 5.53 -14.36
C ALA A 282 9.77 5.25 -15.43
N VAL A 283 9.01 4.17 -15.27
CA VAL A 283 7.82 3.94 -16.11
C VAL A 283 6.69 4.90 -15.74
N SER A 284 5.79 5.16 -16.69
CA SER A 284 4.64 6.06 -16.48
C SER A 284 3.52 5.40 -15.67
N THR A 285 2.99 6.16 -14.70
CA THR A 285 1.83 5.74 -13.90
C THR A 285 0.50 6.13 -14.53
N HIS A 286 0.50 6.84 -15.66
CA HIS A 286 -0.73 7.34 -16.27
C HIS A 286 -1.71 6.22 -16.65
N SER A 287 -1.23 5.16 -17.33
CA SER A 287 -2.05 3.99 -17.65
C SER A 287 -2.54 3.25 -16.40
N TYR A 288 -1.71 3.22 -15.35
CA TYR A 288 -2.06 2.58 -14.08
C TYR A 288 -3.27 3.27 -13.46
N PHE A 289 -3.24 4.59 -13.31
CA PHE A 289 -4.33 5.33 -12.67
C PHE A 289 -5.58 5.40 -13.55
N ARG A 290 -5.43 5.49 -14.87
CA ARG A 290 -6.57 5.59 -15.80
C ARG A 290 -7.25 4.25 -16.07
N GLN A 291 -6.49 3.16 -16.17
CA GLN A 291 -6.97 1.88 -16.69
C GLN A 291 -6.67 0.68 -15.77
N GLY A 292 -5.92 0.86 -14.68
CA GLY A 292 -5.46 -0.25 -13.86
C GLY A 292 -4.48 -1.17 -14.59
N ARG A 293 -3.68 -0.62 -15.51
CA ARG A 293 -2.73 -1.37 -16.34
C ARG A 293 -1.38 -0.70 -16.38
N TRP A 294 -0.33 -1.51 -16.49
CA TRP A 294 1.00 -1.04 -16.85
C TRP A 294 1.24 -1.22 -18.33
N ASP A 295 1.90 -0.23 -18.94
CA ASP A 295 2.50 -0.35 -20.27
C ASP A 295 4.01 -0.51 -20.08
N LEU A 296 4.48 -1.75 -20.24
CA LEU A 296 5.86 -2.14 -20.02
C LEU A 296 6.77 -1.76 -21.19
N THR A 297 6.18 -1.41 -22.34
CA THR A 297 6.87 -0.97 -23.55
C THR A 297 6.91 0.55 -23.70
N SER A 298 6.14 1.28 -22.89
CA SER A 298 6.13 2.74 -22.92
C SER A 298 7.54 3.33 -22.72
N PRO A 299 7.88 4.43 -23.42
CA PRO A 299 9.12 5.14 -23.16
C PRO A 299 9.23 5.53 -21.68
N ARG A 300 10.41 5.31 -21.10
CA ARG A 300 10.68 5.63 -19.70
C ARG A 300 11.01 7.11 -19.57
N TYR A 301 10.59 7.73 -18.47
CA TYR A 301 11.11 9.04 -18.12
C TYR A 301 12.60 8.91 -17.79
N ARG A 302 13.43 9.76 -18.40
CA ARG A 302 14.86 9.83 -18.05
C ARG A 302 15.01 10.20 -16.58
N ARG A 303 16.09 9.74 -15.95
CA ARG A 303 16.40 9.98 -14.53
C ARG A 303 17.33 11.20 -14.39
N GLY A 304 17.21 11.97 -13.29
CA GLY A 304 18.21 12.99 -12.93
C GLY A 304 18.04 14.35 -13.59
N GLY A 305 16.82 14.85 -13.76
CA GLY A 305 16.57 16.23 -14.22
C GLY A 305 16.56 16.43 -15.74
N ASP A 306 16.80 15.38 -16.54
CA ASP A 306 16.78 15.46 -18.01
C ASP A 306 15.34 15.27 -18.56
N CYS A 307 14.56 16.35 -18.58
CA CYS A 307 13.20 16.38 -19.15
C CYS A 307 13.18 16.69 -20.66
N SER A 308 14.14 16.17 -21.45
CA SER A 308 14.23 16.43 -22.89
C SER A 308 13.12 15.81 -23.75
N PHE A 309 12.16 15.06 -23.17
CA PHE A 309 11.03 14.47 -23.89
C PHE A 309 9.66 14.88 -23.33
N SER A 310 8.74 15.23 -24.23
CA SER A 310 7.34 15.59 -24.03
C SER A 310 6.44 14.39 -23.67
N LEU A 311 6.88 13.50 -22.78
CA LEU A 311 5.93 12.58 -22.16
C LEU A 311 4.97 13.39 -21.29
N PRO A 312 3.65 13.14 -21.34
CA PRO A 312 2.71 13.82 -20.46
C PRO A 312 3.18 13.63 -19.01
N PRO A 313 3.05 14.66 -18.15
CA PRO A 313 3.50 14.56 -16.77
C PRO A 313 2.89 13.29 -16.16
N SER A 314 3.74 12.42 -15.59
CA SER A 314 3.24 11.32 -14.77
C SER A 314 2.32 11.98 -13.76
N PRO A 315 1.03 11.58 -13.64
CA PRO A 315 0.20 12.13 -12.59
C PRO A 315 0.94 11.86 -11.29
N MET A 316 1.39 12.94 -10.65
CA MET A 316 1.62 12.89 -9.23
C MET A 316 0.25 12.57 -8.63
N PHE A 317 0.24 11.80 -7.54
CA PHE A 317 -0.99 11.52 -6.83
C PHE A 317 -1.82 12.81 -6.74
N PRO A 318 -3.11 12.78 -7.11
CA PRO A 318 -3.96 13.96 -6.98
C PRO A 318 -3.97 14.49 -5.55
#